data_AF-I0KAZ2-F1
#
_entry.id   AF-I0KAZ2-F1
#
_cell.length_a   1.000
_cell.length_b   1.000
_cell.length_c   1.000
_cell.angle_alpha   90.00
_cell.angle_beta   90.00
_cell.angle_gamma   90.00
#
_symmetry.space_group_name_H-M   'P 1'
#
loop_
_entity.id
_entity.type
_entity.pdbx_description
1 polymer ?
#
loop_
_entity_poly.entity_id
_entity_poly.type
_entity_poly.pdbx_seq_one_letter_code
_entity_poly.pdbx_strand_id
1 'polypeptide(L)'
;MHIPASHRSARRVRLLPAGPYRRRVGRSENESCRNLNPHTMQPFPLQWPLGWPQYSQRPKSWSVAKLGTLAFERDAVLKKLKLLKVNRYVLTSNGRTDKRGKLVDGAGRLSAPGIALYFYYINGWYVVAADQYSTLAGNLRAVREVLNSLHTVSRYHSTTLMQRLLGTLQVDIQRLVDRSEPIKAQPIQTPPAASKQPEQPAWVKTLGLDGTKKLTFAAVRSAYSKLSMDANSQKRRDALVKAYEQAARHFGHAM
;
A
#
# COMPACT_ATOMS: atom_id res chain seq x y z
N MET A 1 -28.39 -66.54 3.63
CA MET A 1 -27.78 -65.23 3.32
C MET A 1 -27.74 -64.40 4.60
N HIS A 2 -26.56 -64.23 5.19
CA HIS A 2 -26.35 -63.51 6.46
C HIS A 2 -25.73 -62.14 6.17
N ILE A 3 -26.34 -61.07 6.67
CA ILE A 3 -25.78 -59.71 6.64
C ILE A 3 -25.27 -59.42 8.06
N PRO A 4 -23.97 -59.16 8.28
CA PRO A 4 -23.49 -58.78 9.60
C PRO A 4 -23.78 -57.30 9.89
N ALA A 5 -24.31 -57.04 11.09
CA ALA A 5 -24.58 -55.72 11.61
C ALA A 5 -23.28 -54.98 11.94
N SER A 6 -23.11 -53.76 11.38
CA SER A 6 -21.98 -52.89 11.69
C SER A 6 -22.29 -52.01 12.90
N HIS A 7 -21.50 -52.19 13.97
CA HIS A 7 -21.50 -51.33 15.15
C HIS A 7 -20.98 -49.93 14.80
N ARG A 8 -21.86 -48.92 14.79
CA ARG A 8 -21.46 -47.50 14.84
C ARG A 8 -21.17 -47.10 16.28
N SER A 9 -19.89 -46.93 16.60
CA SER A 9 -19.43 -46.36 17.87
C SER A 9 -19.70 -44.85 17.89
N ALA A 10 -20.67 -44.43 18.71
CA ALA A 10 -20.99 -43.03 18.93
C ALA A 10 -19.93 -42.38 19.84
N ARG A 11 -19.01 -41.61 19.26
CA ARG A 11 -18.12 -40.71 20.02
C ARG A 11 -18.95 -39.59 20.65
N ARG A 12 -19.21 -39.69 21.96
CA ARG A 12 -19.73 -38.58 22.79
C ARG A 12 -18.70 -37.43 22.80
N VAL A 13 -19.03 -36.34 22.12
CA VAL A 13 -18.33 -35.06 22.28
C VAL A 13 -18.80 -34.44 23.61
N ARG A 14 -17.92 -34.37 24.61
CA ARG A 14 -18.17 -33.61 25.84
C ARG A 14 -18.17 -32.13 25.51
N LEU A 15 -19.34 -31.50 25.55
CA LEU A 15 -19.47 -30.04 25.56
C LEU A 15 -18.96 -29.52 26.92
N LEU A 16 -17.94 -28.68 26.89
CA LEU A 16 -17.47 -27.96 28.07
C LEU A 16 -18.51 -26.90 28.48
N PRO A 17 -18.70 -26.66 29.78
CA PRO A 17 -19.68 -25.68 30.27
C PRO A 17 -19.31 -24.26 29.83
N ALA A 18 -20.30 -23.53 29.32
CA ALA A 18 -20.19 -22.12 28.99
C ALA A 18 -19.95 -21.31 30.27
N GLY A 19 -18.72 -20.81 30.44
CA GLY A 19 -18.36 -19.92 31.56
C GLY A 19 -18.99 -18.52 31.43
N PRO A 20 -19.27 -17.83 32.54
CA PRO A 20 -19.98 -16.56 32.56
C PRO A 20 -19.02 -15.40 32.24
N TYR A 21 -18.79 -15.12 30.95
CA TYR A 21 -18.08 -13.90 30.52
C TYR A 21 -19.08 -12.80 30.15
N ARG A 22 -19.73 -12.22 31.17
CA ARG A 22 -20.22 -10.83 31.12
C ARG A 22 -19.41 -10.01 32.11
N ARG A 23 -18.18 -9.66 31.75
CA ARG A 23 -17.52 -8.50 32.37
C ARG A 23 -18.12 -7.24 31.76
N ARG A 24 -18.95 -6.57 32.56
CA ARG A 24 -19.34 -5.18 32.37
C ARG A 24 -18.06 -4.35 32.50
N VAL A 25 -17.43 -4.03 31.36
CA VAL A 25 -16.23 -3.19 31.32
C VAL A 25 -16.63 -1.80 31.80
N GLY A 26 -15.92 -1.32 32.82
CA GLY A 26 -16.10 -0.02 33.44
C GLY A 26 -16.03 1.12 32.43
N ARG A 27 -16.90 2.10 32.64
CA ARG A 27 -17.25 3.21 31.75
C ARG A 27 -16.30 4.42 31.94
N SER A 28 -14.97 4.24 32.01
CA SER A 28 -14.10 5.38 32.40
C SER A 28 -12.75 5.56 31.69
N GLU A 29 -12.39 4.78 30.66
CA GLU A 29 -11.13 5.02 29.91
C GLU A 29 -11.30 5.23 28.40
N ASN A 30 -12.53 5.30 27.90
CA ASN A 30 -12.83 5.37 26.45
C ASN A 30 -13.23 6.76 25.93
N GLU A 31 -13.01 7.84 26.68
CA GLU A 31 -13.43 9.18 26.25
C GLU A 31 -12.45 9.84 25.26
N SER A 32 -11.16 9.49 25.26
CA SER A 32 -10.21 10.02 24.26
C SER A 32 -10.34 9.39 22.85
N CYS A 33 -10.95 8.21 22.73
CA CYS A 33 -11.16 7.56 21.42
C CYS A 33 -12.51 7.95 20.77
N ARG A 34 -13.38 8.69 21.48
CA ARG A 34 -14.71 9.08 20.98
C ARG A 34 -14.71 10.28 20.04
N ASN A 35 -13.63 11.05 19.98
CA ASN A 35 -13.60 12.34 19.28
C ASN A 35 -12.88 12.32 17.92
N LEU A 36 -12.52 11.16 17.37
CA LEU A 36 -12.00 11.09 16.01
C LEU A 36 -13.16 11.08 15.01
N ASN A 37 -13.40 12.27 14.46
CA ASN A 37 -14.47 12.51 13.51
C ASN A 37 -14.01 12.04 12.11
N PRO A 38 -14.65 11.01 11.50
CA PRO A 38 -14.40 10.63 10.11
C PRO A 38 -14.71 11.73 9.10
N HIS A 39 -15.31 12.83 9.56
CA HIS A 39 -15.46 14.08 8.82
C HIS A 39 -14.12 14.70 8.39
N THR A 40 -12.98 14.33 8.99
CA THR A 40 -11.67 14.83 8.56
C THR A 40 -11.06 14.03 7.41
N MET A 41 -11.44 12.77 7.22
CA MET A 41 -10.96 11.95 6.11
C MET A 41 -11.70 12.34 4.83
N GLN A 42 -10.93 12.67 3.79
CA GLN A 42 -11.49 13.09 2.51
C GLN A 42 -11.49 11.91 1.52
N PRO A 43 -12.56 11.76 0.69
CA PRO A 43 -12.58 10.74 -0.36
C PRO A 43 -11.48 10.91 -1.42
N PHE A 44 -10.94 12.11 -1.54
CA PHE A 44 -9.83 12.47 -2.42
C PHE A 44 -8.98 13.54 -1.74
N PRO A 45 -7.63 13.50 -1.82
CA PRO A 45 -6.80 12.49 -2.47
C PRO A 45 -6.73 11.16 -1.67
N LEU A 46 -6.07 10.13 -2.23
CA LEU A 46 -5.85 8.85 -1.56
C LEU A 46 -5.11 9.02 -0.22
N GLN A 47 -5.75 8.65 0.88
CA GLN A 47 -5.15 8.61 2.22
C GLN A 47 -4.73 7.17 2.56
N TRP A 48 -3.47 6.82 2.29
CA TRP A 48 -2.97 5.46 2.54
C TRP A 48 -2.72 5.22 4.04
N PRO A 49 -3.15 4.08 4.61
CA PRO A 49 -2.95 3.81 6.02
C PRO A 49 -1.48 3.64 6.38
N LEU A 50 -1.09 4.12 7.57
CA LEU A 50 0.28 4.04 8.05
C LEU A 50 0.67 2.57 8.30
N GLY A 51 1.88 2.20 7.87
CA GLY A 51 2.41 0.85 8.07
C GLY A 51 1.83 -0.22 7.13
N TRP A 52 0.89 0.15 6.25
CA TRP A 52 0.41 -0.77 5.23
C TRP A 52 1.37 -0.82 4.03
N PRO A 53 1.75 -2.02 3.56
CA PRO A 53 2.63 -2.16 2.42
C PRO A 53 1.97 -1.60 1.15
N GLN A 54 2.76 -0.91 0.33
CA GLN A 54 2.38 -0.53 -1.03
C GLN A 54 3.08 -1.45 -2.03
N TYR A 55 2.35 -1.86 -3.06
CA TYR A 55 2.91 -2.69 -4.12
C TYR A 55 3.67 -1.82 -5.13
N SER A 56 4.98 -2.05 -5.23
CA SER A 56 5.86 -1.36 -6.20
C SER A 56 5.63 -1.83 -7.64
N GLN A 57 5.21 -3.08 -7.82
CA GLN A 57 4.87 -3.65 -9.12
C GLN A 57 3.45 -4.20 -9.09
N ARG A 58 2.63 -3.74 -10.03
CA ARG A 58 1.23 -4.14 -10.15
C ARG A 58 1.11 -5.16 -11.27
N PRO A 59 0.76 -6.43 -11.00
CA PRO A 59 0.46 -7.37 -12.07
C PRO A 59 -0.59 -6.78 -13.03
N LYS A 60 -0.51 -7.14 -14.31
CA LYS A 60 -1.57 -6.83 -15.28
C LYS A 60 -2.89 -7.26 -14.66
N SER A 61 -3.89 -6.38 -14.81
CA SER A 61 -5.19 -6.49 -14.16
C SER A 61 -5.69 -7.94 -14.16
N TRP A 62 -6.45 -8.27 -13.13
CA TRP A 62 -7.30 -9.46 -13.10
C TRP A 62 -7.95 -9.70 -14.51
N SER A 63 -8.14 -10.96 -14.92
CA SER A 63 -8.51 -11.33 -16.31
C SER A 63 -9.74 -10.58 -16.82
N VAL A 64 -9.58 -9.54 -17.66
CA VAL A 64 -10.61 -8.54 -18.07
C VAL A 64 -12.03 -9.10 -18.24
N ALA A 65 -12.17 -10.33 -18.74
CA ALA A 65 -13.42 -11.06 -18.95
C ALA A 65 -14.37 -11.20 -17.74
N LYS A 66 -13.91 -11.12 -16.49
CA LYS A 66 -14.78 -11.28 -15.29
C LYS A 66 -14.86 -9.99 -14.42
N LEU A 67 -14.47 -8.80 -14.91
CA LEU A 67 -14.34 -7.59 -14.06
C LEU A 67 -15.67 -6.90 -14.15
N GLY A 68 -16.24 -6.53 -13.01
CA GLY A 68 -17.30 -5.55 -13.05
C GLY A 68 -16.79 -4.21 -13.58
N THR A 69 -17.71 -3.37 -14.03
CA THR A 69 -17.43 -1.95 -14.18
C THR A 69 -17.07 -1.34 -12.82
N LEU A 70 -16.40 -0.18 -12.81
CA LEU A 70 -16.07 0.50 -11.56
C LEU A 70 -17.32 0.76 -10.69
N ALA A 71 -18.41 1.16 -11.33
CA ALA A 71 -19.70 1.40 -10.66
C ALA A 71 -20.24 0.12 -10.01
N PHE A 72 -20.18 -1.01 -10.71
CA PHE A 72 -20.61 -2.29 -10.17
C PHE A 72 -19.78 -2.70 -8.95
N GLU A 73 -18.46 -2.61 -9.02
CA GLU A 73 -17.58 -2.99 -7.90
C GLU A 73 -17.77 -2.06 -6.69
N ARG A 74 -17.95 -0.75 -6.93
CA ARG A 74 -18.29 0.22 -5.88
C ARG A 74 -19.61 -0.16 -5.19
N ASP A 75 -20.66 -0.38 -5.95
CA ASP A 75 -21.98 -0.68 -5.41
C ASP A 75 -22.00 -2.05 -4.69
N ALA A 76 -21.19 -3.00 -5.16
CA ALA A 76 -20.98 -4.28 -4.49
C ALA A 76 -20.26 -4.13 -3.14
N VAL A 77 -19.25 -3.26 -3.05
CA VAL A 77 -18.61 -2.89 -1.76
C VAL A 77 -19.63 -2.28 -0.81
N LEU A 78 -20.44 -1.31 -1.28
CA LEU A 78 -21.50 -0.69 -0.47
C LEU A 78 -22.52 -1.70 0.03
N LYS A 79 -22.92 -2.66 -0.81
CA LYS A 79 -23.81 -3.76 -0.41
C LYS A 79 -23.19 -4.60 0.71
N LYS A 80 -21.88 -4.91 0.65
CA LYS A 80 -21.19 -5.67 1.70
C LYS A 80 -21.10 -4.91 3.01
N LEU A 81 -20.81 -3.61 2.97
CA LEU A 81 -20.84 -2.74 4.16
C LEU A 81 -22.23 -2.72 4.82
N LYS A 82 -23.29 -2.65 4.02
CA LYS A 82 -24.68 -2.74 4.50
C LYS A 82 -24.96 -4.08 5.19
N LEU A 83 -24.50 -5.19 4.60
CA LEU A 83 -24.66 -6.53 5.19
C LEU A 83 -23.89 -6.68 6.51
N LEU A 84 -22.71 -6.08 6.60
CA LEU A 84 -21.94 -5.98 7.85
C LEU A 84 -22.56 -5.01 8.86
N LYS A 85 -23.64 -4.30 8.54
CA LYS A 85 -24.25 -3.25 9.38
C LYS A 85 -23.28 -2.12 9.72
N VAL A 86 -22.34 -1.83 8.82
CA VAL A 86 -21.45 -0.66 8.91
C VAL A 86 -22.25 0.58 8.53
N ASN A 87 -22.29 1.56 9.41
CA ASN A 87 -23.00 2.82 9.21
C ASN A 87 -22.08 4.01 8.90
N ARG A 88 -20.79 3.92 9.21
CA ARG A 88 -19.80 4.98 8.96
C ARG A 88 -18.62 4.40 8.20
N TYR A 89 -18.35 4.96 7.03
CA TYR A 89 -17.21 4.58 6.20
C TYR A 89 -16.75 5.75 5.35
N VAL A 90 -15.47 5.74 4.96
CA VAL A 90 -14.85 6.67 4.03
C VAL A 90 -14.04 5.86 3.03
N LEU A 91 -14.37 6.01 1.76
CA LEU A 91 -13.64 5.40 0.65
C LEU A 91 -12.74 6.47 0.03
N THR A 92 -11.43 6.29 0.11
CA THR A 92 -10.43 7.24 -0.40
C THR A 92 -9.67 6.66 -1.59
N SER A 93 -9.43 7.48 -2.62
CA SER A 93 -8.69 7.10 -3.82
C SER A 93 -8.21 8.32 -4.62
N ASN A 94 -7.26 8.10 -5.52
CA ASN A 94 -6.81 9.11 -6.51
C ASN A 94 -7.67 9.10 -7.79
N GLY A 95 -8.75 8.31 -7.82
CA GLY A 95 -9.70 8.28 -8.93
C GLY A 95 -10.50 9.57 -9.06
N ARG A 96 -11.01 9.84 -10.27
CA ARG A 96 -11.92 10.96 -10.49
C ARG A 96 -13.22 10.71 -9.72
N THR A 97 -13.65 11.72 -8.99
CA THR A 97 -14.94 11.73 -8.30
C THR A 97 -15.94 12.61 -9.06
N ASP A 98 -17.21 12.20 -9.09
CA ASP A 98 -18.32 13.04 -9.53
C ASP A 98 -18.51 14.23 -8.58
N LYS A 99 -19.34 15.22 -8.97
CA LYS A 99 -19.80 16.33 -8.11
C LYS A 99 -20.40 15.86 -6.79
N ARG A 100 -20.90 14.61 -6.75
CA ARG A 100 -21.43 13.93 -5.56
C ARG A 100 -20.39 13.14 -4.76
N GLY A 101 -19.10 13.26 -5.08
CA GLY A 101 -18.01 12.55 -4.41
C GLY A 101 -17.91 11.05 -4.72
N LYS A 102 -18.68 10.54 -5.68
CA LYS A 102 -18.65 9.12 -6.06
C LYS A 102 -17.52 8.86 -7.06
N LEU A 103 -16.80 7.76 -6.92
CA LEU A 103 -15.83 7.33 -7.93
C LEU A 103 -16.52 7.04 -9.26
N VAL A 104 -15.97 7.60 -10.34
CA VAL A 104 -16.41 7.45 -11.73
C VAL A 104 -15.25 6.91 -12.56
N ASP A 105 -15.56 6.09 -13.56
CA ASP A 105 -14.54 5.60 -14.49
C ASP A 105 -13.95 6.78 -15.26
N GLY A 106 -12.63 6.91 -15.20
CA GLY A 106 -11.88 7.87 -15.99
C GLY A 106 -11.43 7.23 -17.30
N ALA A 107 -11.46 7.98 -18.39
CA ALA A 107 -10.93 7.53 -19.70
C ALA A 107 -9.40 7.29 -19.72
N GLY A 108 -8.70 7.46 -18.59
CA GLY A 108 -7.24 7.38 -18.50
C GLY A 108 -6.77 6.40 -17.44
N ARG A 109 -5.64 5.74 -17.71
CA ARG A 109 -4.94 4.88 -16.75
C ARG A 109 -4.31 5.75 -15.65
N LEU A 110 -4.75 5.56 -14.41
CA LEU A 110 -4.19 6.27 -13.25
C LEU A 110 -2.78 5.74 -12.93
N SER A 111 -1.85 6.65 -12.63
CA SER A 111 -0.49 6.29 -12.18
C SER A 111 -0.52 5.53 -10.83
N ALA A 112 -1.41 5.94 -9.93
CA ALA A 112 -1.59 5.33 -8.61
C ALA A 112 -3.07 4.96 -8.37
N PRO A 113 -3.54 3.80 -8.87
CA PRO A 113 -4.93 3.33 -8.75
C PRO A 113 -5.26 2.75 -7.36
N GLY A 114 -4.51 3.11 -6.32
CA GLY A 114 -4.73 2.61 -4.96
C GLY A 114 -6.07 3.05 -4.38
N ILE A 115 -6.60 2.23 -3.48
CA ILE A 115 -7.86 2.48 -2.77
C ILE A 115 -7.67 2.11 -1.31
N ALA A 116 -8.19 2.94 -0.41
CA ALA A 116 -8.33 2.59 1.00
C ALA A 116 -9.77 2.83 1.46
N LEU A 117 -10.33 1.86 2.17
CA LEU A 117 -11.66 1.92 2.75
C LEU A 117 -11.52 1.92 4.27
N TYR A 118 -11.79 3.06 4.88
CA TYR A 118 -11.91 3.21 6.32
C TYR A 118 -13.35 2.99 6.74
N PHE A 119 -13.59 2.23 7.80
CA PHE A 119 -14.94 2.02 8.30
C PHE A 119 -14.96 1.79 9.80
N TYR A 120 -16.06 2.22 10.42
CA TYR A 120 -16.32 1.99 11.83
C TYR A 120 -17.16 0.74 11.99
N TYR A 121 -16.67 -0.21 12.78
CA TYR A 121 -17.37 -1.46 13.04
C TYR A 121 -17.28 -1.83 14.52
N ILE A 122 -18.40 -2.25 15.11
CA ILE A 122 -18.52 -2.54 16.55
C ILE A 122 -18.11 -1.31 17.39
N ASN A 123 -16.83 -1.19 17.77
CA ASN A 123 -16.28 -0.14 18.62
C ASN A 123 -14.89 0.35 18.14
N GLY A 124 -14.57 0.18 16.86
CA GLY A 124 -13.25 0.51 16.35
C GLY A 124 -13.26 0.95 14.89
N TRP A 125 -12.21 1.66 14.53
CA TRP A 125 -11.90 2.02 13.16
C TRP A 125 -10.99 0.97 12.52
N TYR A 126 -11.37 0.57 11.32
CA TYR A 126 -10.64 -0.41 10.53
C TYR A 126 -10.38 0.14 9.14
N VAL A 127 -9.31 -0.36 8.51
CA VAL A 127 -8.99 -0.06 7.12
C VAL A 127 -8.84 -1.33 6.32
N VAL A 128 -9.30 -1.29 5.08
CA VAL A 128 -8.91 -2.25 4.03
C VAL A 128 -8.36 -1.45 2.87
N ALA A 129 -7.06 -1.58 2.61
CA ALA A 129 -6.40 -0.91 1.48
C ALA A 129 -5.92 -1.93 0.44
N ALA A 130 -5.99 -1.53 -0.83
CA ALA A 130 -5.58 -2.34 -1.97
C ALA A 130 -5.01 -1.47 -3.08
N ASP A 131 -3.81 -1.81 -3.55
CA ASP A 131 -3.11 -1.16 -4.65
C ASP A 131 -2.40 -2.17 -5.57
N GLN A 132 -2.68 -3.47 -5.40
CA GLN A 132 -2.07 -4.56 -6.16
C GLN A 132 -2.43 -4.51 -7.65
N TYR A 133 -3.63 -4.03 -8.01
CA TYR A 133 -4.11 -4.05 -9.39
C TYR A 133 -3.91 -2.70 -10.09
N SER A 134 -3.72 -2.77 -11.41
CA SER A 134 -3.54 -1.58 -12.26
C SER A 134 -4.81 -0.75 -12.48
N THR A 135 -5.98 -1.23 -12.05
CA THR A 135 -7.28 -0.56 -12.22
C THR A 135 -7.97 -0.36 -10.88
N LEU A 136 -8.72 0.75 -10.75
CA LEU A 136 -9.53 1.02 -9.57
C LEU A 136 -10.56 -0.08 -9.32
N ALA A 137 -11.22 -0.56 -10.38
CA ALA A 137 -12.19 -1.64 -10.28
C ALA A 137 -11.56 -2.94 -9.74
N GLY A 138 -10.32 -3.26 -10.14
CA GLY A 138 -9.58 -4.40 -9.60
C GLY A 138 -9.27 -4.25 -8.11
N ASN A 139 -8.82 -3.06 -7.68
CA ASN A 139 -8.57 -2.78 -6.27
C ASN A 139 -9.87 -2.76 -5.44
N LEU A 140 -10.98 -2.21 -5.96
CA LEU A 140 -12.30 -2.29 -5.30
C LEU A 140 -12.77 -3.73 -5.14
N ARG A 141 -12.56 -4.57 -6.15
CA ARG A 141 -12.88 -5.99 -6.05
C ARG A 141 -12.08 -6.66 -4.94
N ALA A 142 -10.79 -6.36 -4.81
CA ALA A 142 -9.96 -6.88 -3.72
C ALA A 142 -10.55 -6.50 -2.35
N VAL A 143 -10.90 -5.21 -2.18
CA VAL A 143 -11.59 -4.72 -0.97
C VAL A 143 -12.90 -5.46 -0.73
N ARG A 144 -13.71 -5.67 -1.78
CA ARG A 144 -14.97 -6.41 -1.72
C ARG A 144 -14.79 -7.84 -1.24
N GLU A 145 -13.77 -8.55 -1.74
CA GLU A 145 -13.50 -9.93 -1.32
C GLU A 145 -13.10 -10.00 0.15
N VAL A 146 -12.30 -9.05 0.65
CA VAL A 146 -11.99 -8.95 2.09
C VAL A 146 -13.26 -8.72 2.91
N LEU A 147 -14.12 -7.78 2.51
CA LEU A 147 -15.41 -7.55 3.18
C LEU A 147 -16.33 -8.79 3.12
N ASN A 148 -16.29 -9.54 2.02
CA ASN A 148 -17.06 -10.78 1.89
C ASN A 148 -16.56 -11.85 2.86
N SER A 149 -15.25 -11.98 3.04
CA SER A 149 -14.66 -12.86 4.06
C SER A 149 -15.09 -12.45 5.46
N LEU A 150 -15.01 -11.14 5.80
CA LEU A 150 -15.50 -10.62 7.08
C LEU A 150 -16.97 -10.94 7.30
N HIS A 151 -17.82 -10.71 6.29
CA HIS A 151 -19.24 -11.01 6.37
C HIS A 151 -19.50 -12.51 6.57
N THR A 152 -18.79 -13.36 5.84
CA THR A 152 -18.88 -14.82 5.98
C THR A 152 -18.55 -15.25 7.41
N VAL A 153 -17.44 -14.75 7.95
CA VAL A 153 -17.03 -15.03 9.34
C VAL A 153 -18.07 -14.53 10.35
N SER A 154 -18.64 -13.33 10.14
CA SER A 154 -19.68 -12.79 11.03
C SER A 154 -20.92 -13.69 11.08
N ARG A 155 -21.29 -14.31 9.96
CA ARG A 155 -22.47 -15.18 9.86
C ARG A 155 -22.30 -16.48 10.64
N TYR A 156 -21.10 -17.03 10.67
CA TYR A 156 -20.80 -18.28 11.39
C TYR A 156 -20.56 -18.09 12.90
N HIS A 157 -20.76 -16.88 13.44
CA HIS A 157 -20.63 -16.57 14.87
C HIS A 157 -19.27 -16.96 15.49
N SER A 158 -18.21 -17.00 14.68
CA SER A 158 -16.86 -17.23 15.19
C SER A 158 -16.28 -15.91 15.72
N THR A 159 -16.75 -15.49 16.89
CA THR A 159 -16.36 -14.22 17.52
C THR A 159 -14.85 -14.08 17.67
N THR A 160 -14.17 -15.18 18.05
CA THR A 160 -12.71 -15.22 18.19
C THR A 160 -11.98 -14.98 16.87
N LEU A 161 -12.45 -15.61 15.78
CA LEU A 161 -11.82 -15.43 14.46
C LEU A 161 -12.08 -14.02 13.92
N MET A 162 -13.30 -13.51 14.11
CA MET A 162 -13.64 -12.12 13.76
C MET A 162 -12.73 -11.13 14.48
N GLN A 163 -12.56 -11.27 15.80
CA GLN A 163 -11.67 -10.39 16.58
C GLN A 163 -10.23 -10.43 16.08
N ARG A 164 -9.71 -11.61 15.72
CA ARG A 164 -8.36 -11.74 15.16
C ARG A 164 -8.23 -11.05 13.80
N LEU A 165 -9.20 -11.24 12.90
CA LEU A 165 -9.21 -10.58 11.59
C LEU A 165 -9.33 -9.05 11.72
N LEU A 166 -10.19 -8.58 12.62
CA LEU A 166 -10.35 -7.15 12.87
C LEU A 166 -9.09 -6.55 13.50
N GLY A 167 -8.42 -7.27 14.41
CA GLY A 167 -7.17 -6.83 15.01
C GLY A 167 -6.08 -6.51 13.98
N THR A 168 -6.01 -7.24 12.87
CA THR A 168 -5.05 -6.96 11.79
C THR A 168 -5.42 -5.75 10.93
N LEU A 169 -6.69 -5.34 10.95
CA LEU A 169 -7.20 -4.21 10.16
C LEU A 169 -7.34 -2.93 10.98
N GLN A 170 -7.11 -3.01 12.29
CA GLN A 170 -7.32 -1.90 13.22
C GLN A 170 -6.32 -0.77 12.93
N VAL A 171 -6.83 0.46 12.90
CA VAL A 171 -6.00 1.64 12.67
C VAL A 171 -6.12 2.57 13.86
N ASP A 172 -4.98 3.08 14.30
CA ASP A 172 -4.94 4.23 15.19
C ASP A 172 -5.12 5.51 14.35
N ILE A 173 -6.36 6.00 14.28
CA ILE A 173 -6.70 7.19 13.50
C ILE A 173 -6.05 8.46 14.07
N GLN A 174 -5.70 8.52 15.36
CA GLN A 174 -5.08 9.74 15.93
C GLN A 174 -3.81 10.10 15.15
N ARG A 175 -2.96 9.10 14.89
CA ARG A 175 -1.73 9.27 14.11
C ARG A 175 -1.95 9.70 12.66
N LEU A 176 -3.13 9.48 12.09
CA LEU A 176 -3.45 9.90 10.72
C LEU A 176 -3.91 11.36 10.66
N VAL A 177 -4.70 11.81 11.64
CA VAL A 177 -5.21 13.18 11.71
C VAL A 177 -4.10 14.18 12.05
N ASP A 178 -3.15 13.81 12.91
CA ASP A 178 -2.02 14.67 13.26
C ASP A 178 -1.11 15.02 12.06
N ARG A 179 -1.17 14.24 10.97
CA ARG A 179 -0.48 14.55 9.70
C ARG A 179 -1.30 15.40 8.72
N SER A 180 -2.60 15.53 8.98
CA SER A 180 -3.53 16.31 8.16
C SER A 180 -3.67 17.76 8.61
N GLU A 181 -2.92 18.18 9.63
CA GLU A 181 -2.60 19.61 9.72
C GLU A 181 -2.13 20.04 8.33
N PRO A 182 -2.71 21.11 7.75
CA PRO A 182 -2.20 21.64 6.51
C PRO A 182 -0.71 21.76 6.75
N ILE A 183 0.11 21.13 5.92
CA ILE A 183 1.54 21.42 5.87
C ILE A 183 1.54 22.94 5.84
N LYS A 184 1.85 23.59 6.98
CA LYS A 184 2.02 25.04 7.03
C LYS A 184 3.04 25.21 5.96
N ALA A 185 2.60 25.74 4.81
CA ALA A 185 3.39 25.75 3.60
C ALA A 185 4.69 26.35 4.08
N GLN A 186 5.73 25.52 4.22
CA GLN A 186 7.00 26.08 4.63
C GLN A 186 7.24 27.11 3.55
N PRO A 187 7.36 28.40 3.91
CA PRO A 187 7.46 29.46 2.93
C PRO A 187 8.50 28.96 1.96
N ILE A 188 8.08 28.78 0.70
CA ILE A 188 8.89 28.21 -0.36
C ILE A 188 10.22 28.92 -0.19
N GLN A 189 11.22 28.21 0.34
CA GLN A 189 12.52 28.82 0.54
C GLN A 189 12.89 29.15 -0.89
N THR A 190 12.83 30.44 -1.20
CA THR A 190 13.26 30.94 -2.50
C THR A 190 14.64 30.34 -2.64
N PRO A 191 14.87 29.46 -3.64
CA PRO A 191 16.15 28.78 -3.75
C PRO A 191 17.20 29.87 -3.64
N PRO A 192 18.14 29.78 -2.69
CA PRO A 192 19.17 30.80 -2.57
C PRO A 192 19.79 30.91 -3.96
N ALA A 193 19.73 32.11 -4.54
CA ALA A 193 20.32 32.43 -5.82
C ALA A 193 21.83 32.21 -5.70
N ALA A 194 22.25 30.96 -5.90
CA ALA A 194 23.62 30.52 -5.77
C ALA A 194 23.79 29.37 -6.77
N SER A 195 24.26 29.76 -7.94
CA SER A 195 24.78 28.96 -9.03
C SER A 195 25.96 28.08 -8.61
N LYS A 196 25.75 27.13 -7.69
CA LYS A 196 26.68 26.01 -7.54
C LYS A 196 26.43 25.07 -8.71
N GLN A 197 27.26 25.18 -9.74
CA GLN A 197 27.34 24.15 -10.77
C GLN A 197 27.42 22.78 -10.08
N PRO A 198 26.67 21.78 -10.55
CA PRO A 198 26.69 20.45 -9.93
C PRO A 198 28.14 19.96 -9.89
N GLU A 199 28.65 19.70 -8.68
CA GLU A 199 30.00 19.17 -8.50
C GLU A 199 30.10 17.87 -9.29
N GLN A 200 30.94 17.88 -10.34
CA GLN A 200 31.12 16.71 -11.18
C GLN A 200 31.70 15.57 -10.34
N PRO A 201 31.19 14.34 -10.46
CA PRO A 201 31.66 13.22 -9.67
C PRO A 201 33.13 12.92 -10.00
N ALA A 202 33.91 12.54 -8.98
CA ALA A 202 35.38 12.42 -9.07
C ALA A 202 35.88 11.47 -10.19
N TRP A 203 35.09 10.47 -10.56
CA TRP A 203 35.42 9.53 -11.65
C TRP A 203 35.43 10.20 -13.03
N VAL A 204 34.66 11.27 -13.25
CA VAL A 204 34.62 12.03 -14.52
C VAL A 204 35.98 12.68 -14.80
N LYS A 205 36.58 13.29 -13.76
CA LYS A 205 37.94 13.87 -13.85
C LYS A 205 39.00 12.80 -14.08
N THR A 206 38.88 11.67 -13.39
CA THR A 206 39.86 10.56 -13.45
C THR A 206 39.88 9.89 -14.83
N LEU A 207 38.72 9.81 -15.50
CA LEU A 207 38.60 9.26 -16.86
C LEU A 207 38.78 10.30 -17.97
N GLY A 208 39.04 11.57 -17.62
CA GLY A 208 39.24 12.65 -18.60
C GLY A 208 38.01 12.95 -19.46
N LEU A 209 36.81 12.82 -18.89
CA LEU A 209 35.55 13.04 -19.61
C LEU A 209 35.03 14.46 -19.40
N ASP A 210 34.48 15.07 -20.46
CA ASP A 210 33.83 16.38 -20.37
C ASP A 210 32.47 16.28 -19.67
N GLY A 211 32.37 16.78 -18.43
CA GLY A 211 31.11 16.77 -17.68
C GLY A 211 30.02 17.72 -18.21
N THR A 212 30.24 18.41 -19.33
CA THR A 212 29.25 19.27 -20.00
C THR A 212 28.40 18.52 -21.02
N LYS A 213 28.83 17.34 -21.48
CA LYS A 213 28.09 16.52 -22.46
C LYS A 213 27.25 15.46 -21.74
N LYS A 214 26.17 15.00 -22.39
CA LYS A 214 25.38 13.85 -21.91
C LYS A 214 26.28 12.61 -21.88
N LEU A 215 26.77 12.25 -20.69
CA LEU A 215 27.62 11.10 -20.45
C LEU A 215 26.80 9.81 -20.63
N THR A 216 27.26 8.92 -21.51
CA THR A 216 26.71 7.56 -21.67
C THR A 216 27.73 6.55 -21.14
N PHE A 217 27.26 5.41 -20.63
CA PHE A 217 28.15 4.36 -20.12
C PHE A 217 29.09 3.81 -21.21
N ALA A 218 28.67 3.83 -22.48
CA ALA A 218 29.52 3.48 -23.61
C ALA A 218 30.76 4.39 -23.75
N ALA A 219 30.60 5.70 -23.52
CA ALA A 219 31.71 6.65 -23.55
C ALA A 219 32.70 6.40 -22.38
N VAL A 220 32.17 6.08 -21.19
CA VAL A 220 32.97 5.71 -20.01
C VAL A 220 33.81 4.46 -20.30
N ARG A 221 33.20 3.41 -20.88
CA ARG A 221 33.88 2.16 -21.21
C ARG A 221 34.99 2.35 -22.24
N SER A 222 34.74 3.17 -23.27
CA SER A 222 35.73 3.51 -24.29
C SER A 222 36.94 4.27 -23.69
N ALA A 223 36.67 5.28 -22.86
CA ALA A 223 37.72 6.05 -22.17
C ALA A 223 38.55 5.18 -21.22
N TYR A 224 37.91 4.32 -20.43
CA TYR A 224 38.60 3.36 -19.56
C TYR A 224 39.50 2.42 -20.37
N SER A 225 38.99 1.84 -21.46
CA SER A 225 39.75 0.92 -22.32
C SER A 225 41.04 1.59 -22.82
N LYS A 226 40.94 2.80 -23.37
CA LYS A 226 42.10 3.56 -23.85
C LYS A 226 43.11 3.86 -22.73
N LEU A 227 42.64 4.42 -21.62
CA LEU A 227 43.51 4.79 -20.50
C LEU A 227 44.16 3.59 -19.80
N SER A 228 43.49 2.43 -19.81
CA SER A 228 44.04 1.20 -19.23
C SER A 228 45.22 0.65 -20.02
N MET A 229 45.21 0.82 -21.35
CA MET A 229 46.31 0.42 -22.24
C MET A 229 47.53 1.32 -22.07
N ASP A 230 47.32 2.63 -21.85
CA ASP A 230 48.39 3.61 -21.67
C ASP A 230 48.96 3.65 -20.23
N ALA A 231 48.42 2.85 -19.30
CA ALA A 231 48.78 2.90 -17.88
C ALA A 231 50.04 2.07 -17.56
N ASN A 232 51.17 2.76 -17.40
CA ASN A 232 52.48 2.17 -17.09
C ASN A 232 52.72 1.86 -15.60
N SER A 233 51.84 2.31 -14.69
CA SER A 233 51.98 2.11 -13.24
C SER A 233 50.76 1.41 -12.64
N GLN A 234 51.00 0.47 -11.73
CA GLN A 234 49.93 -0.25 -11.03
C GLN A 234 49.00 0.70 -10.28
N LYS A 235 49.54 1.72 -9.59
CA LYS A 235 48.75 2.73 -8.87
C LYS A 235 47.75 3.45 -9.80
N ARG A 236 48.14 3.69 -11.05
CA ARG A 236 47.26 4.31 -12.06
C ARG A 236 46.18 3.35 -12.54
N ARG A 237 46.50 2.06 -12.73
CA ARG A 237 45.52 1.02 -13.08
C ARG A 237 44.46 0.88 -11.99
N ASP A 238 44.87 0.82 -10.73
CA ASP A 238 43.95 0.69 -9.58
C ASP A 238 43.00 1.89 -9.46
N ALA A 239 43.51 3.11 -9.74
CA ALA A 239 42.70 4.32 -9.76
C ALA A 239 41.65 4.30 -10.90
N LEU A 240 42.03 3.82 -12.09
CA LEU A 240 41.12 3.68 -13.22
C LEU A 240 40.02 2.65 -12.96
N VAL A 241 40.36 1.51 -12.34
CA VAL A 241 39.39 0.47 -11.97
C VAL A 241 38.38 1.03 -10.97
N LYS A 242 38.82 1.70 -9.91
CA LYS A 242 37.93 2.35 -8.94
C LYS A 242 37.02 3.40 -9.57
N ALA A 243 37.55 4.21 -10.49
CA ALA A 243 36.76 5.20 -11.21
C ALA A 243 35.69 4.55 -12.10
N TYR A 244 36.05 3.45 -12.78
CA TYR A 244 35.13 2.70 -13.64
C TYR A 244 34.02 2.01 -12.82
N GLU A 245 34.33 1.43 -11.65
CA GLU A 245 33.33 0.86 -10.73
C GLU A 245 32.35 1.90 -10.22
N GLN A 246 32.83 3.09 -9.84
CA GLN A 246 31.97 4.20 -9.42
C GLN A 246 31.03 4.65 -10.55
N ALA A 247 31.55 4.71 -11.79
CA ALA A 247 30.75 5.02 -12.95
C ALA A 247 29.69 3.94 -13.22
N ALA A 248 30.05 2.65 -13.15
CA ALA A 248 29.11 1.54 -13.33
C ALA A 248 27.94 1.60 -12.33
N ARG A 249 28.23 1.85 -11.05
CA ARG A 249 27.22 2.06 -10.01
C ARG A 249 26.31 3.25 -10.31
N HIS A 250 26.88 4.36 -10.78
CA HIS A 250 26.11 5.55 -11.15
C HIS A 250 25.12 5.29 -12.30
N PHE A 251 25.49 4.44 -13.27
CA PHE A 251 24.62 4.05 -14.39
C PHE A 251 23.75 2.80 -14.12
N GLY A 252 23.81 2.23 -12.91
CA GLY A 252 23.03 1.05 -12.54
C GLY A 252 23.51 -0.26 -13.19
N HIS A 253 24.76 -0.31 -13.63
CA HIS A 253 25.39 -1.53 -14.12
C HIS A 253 26.05 -2.28 -12.95
N ALA A 254 25.68 -3.54 -12.76
CA ALA A 254 26.44 -4.46 -11.91
C ALA A 254 27.71 -4.87 -12.66
N MET A 255 28.87 -4.71 -12.00
CA MET A 255 30.19 -5.15 -12.45
C MET A 255 30.40 -6.63 -12.12
#